data_AF-A0A7K2QHE2-F1
#
_entry.id   AF-A0A7K2QHE2-F1
#
_cell.length_a   1.000
_cell.length_b   1.000
_cell.length_c   1.000
_cell.angle_alpha   90.00
_cell.angle_beta   90.00
_cell.angle_gamma   90.00
#
_symmetry.space_group_name_H-M   'P 1'
#
loop_
_entity.id
_entity.type
_entity.pdbx_description
1 polymer ?
#
loop_
_entity_poly.entity_id
_entity_poly.type
_entity_poly.pdbx_seq_one_letter_code
_entity_poly.pdbx_strand_id
1 'polypeptide(L)' 'GTVDVAGPDVFALDELGRLTLSARQDPRTVVTDEQAGLFAAVEGDVLTGGPGARLAPTSYKDWLGAKR' A
#
# COMPACT_ATOMS: atom_id res chain seq x y z
N GLY A 1 -8.59 -21.40 -11.83
CA GLY A 1 -8.17 -20.16 -12.51
C GLY A 1 -7.66 -19.16 -11.48
N THR A 2 -6.96 -18.12 -11.91
CA THR A 2 -6.42 -17.05 -11.05
C THR A 2 -7.29 -15.80 -11.20
N VAL A 3 -7.50 -15.05 -10.10
CA VAL A 3 -8.24 -13.79 -10.09
C VAL A 3 -7.41 -12.73 -9.38
N ASP A 4 -7.27 -11.57 -10.01
CA ASP A 4 -6.62 -10.40 -9.45
C ASP A 4 -7.63 -9.54 -8.67
N VAL A 5 -7.26 -9.08 -7.48
CA VAL A 5 -8.13 -8.35 -6.54
C VAL A 5 -7.31 -7.26 -5.85
N ALA A 6 -7.83 -6.04 -5.83
CA ALA A 6 -7.17 -4.90 -5.20
C ALA A 6 -8.18 -3.98 -4.49
N GLY A 7 -7.67 -3.05 -3.67
CA GLY A 7 -8.46 -1.91 -3.17
C GLY A 7 -8.63 -0.82 -4.24
N PRO A 8 -9.39 0.25 -3.95
CA PRO A 8 -9.63 1.32 -4.91
C PRO A 8 -8.43 2.27 -5.06
N ASP A 9 -7.48 2.22 -4.14
CA ASP A 9 -6.36 3.16 -4.04
C ASP A 9 -5.03 2.51 -4.46
N VAL A 10 -4.16 3.31 -5.07
CA VAL A 10 -2.76 2.98 -5.34
C VAL A 10 -1.88 3.93 -4.53
N PHE A 11 -0.87 3.38 -3.88
CA PHE A 11 0.04 4.13 -3.01
C PHE A 11 1.48 3.72 -3.28
N ALA A 12 2.40 4.68 -3.10
CA ALA A 12 3.80 4.33 -2.93
C ALA A 12 3.98 3.53 -1.61
N LEU A 13 4.98 2.64 -1.57
CA LEU A 13 5.17 1.75 -0.41
C LEU A 13 5.49 2.53 0.88
N ASP A 14 6.24 3.61 0.78
CA ASP A 14 6.55 4.51 1.90
C ASP A 14 5.30 5.26 2.40
N GLU A 15 4.40 5.66 1.48
CA GLU A 15 3.12 6.29 1.84
C GLU A 15 2.22 5.32 2.62
N LEU A 16 2.11 4.05 2.20
CA LEU A 16 1.39 3.01 2.95
C LEU A 16 1.92 2.89 4.39
N GLY A 17 3.24 2.90 4.55
CA GLY A 17 3.89 2.90 5.85
C GLY A 17 3.49 4.12 6.70
N ARG A 18 3.58 5.33 6.13
CA ARG A 18 3.23 6.58 6.82
C ARG A 18 1.77 6.60 7.28
N LEU A 19 0.84 6.22 6.40
CA LEU A 19 -0.59 6.14 6.73
C LEU A 19 -0.83 5.16 7.88
N THR A 20 -0.16 4.02 7.84
CA THR A 20 -0.28 2.99 8.88
C THR A 20 0.20 3.46 10.24
N LEU A 21 1.39 4.08 10.30
CA LEU A 21 1.96 4.57 11.56
C LEU A 21 1.11 5.72 12.11
N SER A 22 0.67 6.64 11.26
CA SER A 22 -0.22 7.73 11.64
C SER A 22 -1.54 7.22 12.24
N ALA A 23 -2.17 6.22 11.63
CA ALA A 23 -3.41 5.64 12.13
C ALA A 23 -3.24 4.96 13.50
N ARG A 24 -2.02 4.50 13.82
CA ARG A 24 -1.67 3.87 15.10
C ARG A 24 -1.08 4.83 16.13
N GLN A 25 -0.99 6.12 15.82
CA GLN A 25 -0.31 7.11 16.66
C GLN A 25 1.15 6.73 16.97
N ASP A 26 1.80 6.05 16.02
CA ASP A 26 3.19 5.63 16.16
C ASP A 26 4.13 6.76 15.68
N PRO A 27 5.08 7.21 16.53
CA PRO A 27 5.90 8.39 16.23
C PRO A 27 7.08 8.10 15.29
N ARG A 28 7.31 6.84 14.90
CA ARG A 28 8.40 6.51 13.99
C ARG A 28 8.18 7.13 12.62
N THR A 29 9.26 7.55 11.97
CA THR A 29 9.23 8.08 10.62
C THR A 29 9.45 6.98 9.59
N VAL A 30 8.89 7.16 8.40
CA VAL A 30 9.15 6.32 7.23
C VAL A 30 9.92 7.14 6.23
N VAL A 31 11.00 6.58 5.72
CA VAL A 31 11.84 7.15 4.68
C VAL A 31 12.00 6.14 3.56
N THR A 32 12.05 6.62 2.32
CA THR A 32 12.41 5.81 1.17
C THR A 32 13.92 5.62 1.16
N ASP A 33 14.37 4.38 0.97
CA ASP A 33 15.79 4.04 0.82
C ASP A 33 16.00 3.40 -0.56
N GLU A 34 16.59 4.16 -1.47
CA GLU A 34 16.92 3.72 -2.83
C GLU A 34 18.03 2.65 -2.86
N GLN A 35 18.67 2.38 -1.72
CA GLN A 35 19.69 1.34 -1.55
C GLN A 35 19.17 0.16 -0.73
N ALA A 36 17.84 0.05 -0.53
CA ALA A 36 17.18 -1.02 0.22
C ALA A 36 17.19 -2.41 -0.47
N GLY A 37 18.25 -2.73 -1.22
CA GLY A 37 18.47 -4.01 -1.87
C GLY A 37 17.28 -4.44 -2.74
N LEU A 38 16.75 -5.63 -2.48
CA LEU A 38 15.64 -6.20 -3.25
C LEU A 38 14.39 -5.31 -3.27
N PHE A 39 14.16 -4.49 -2.24
CA PHE A 39 13.00 -3.58 -2.21
C PHE A 39 13.19 -2.35 -3.09
N ALA A 40 14.45 -1.92 -3.30
CA ALA A 40 14.77 -0.84 -4.23
C ALA A 40 14.83 -1.30 -5.70
N ALA A 41 14.94 -2.61 -5.95
CA ALA A 41 14.98 -3.17 -7.30
C ALA A 41 13.59 -3.23 -7.99
N VAL A 42 12.51 -3.02 -7.25
CA VAL A 42 11.14 -3.10 -7.76
C VAL A 42 10.70 -1.71 -8.20
N GLU A 43 10.47 -1.55 -9.51
CA GLU A 43 10.02 -0.31 -10.11
C GLU A 43 8.60 -0.42 -10.68
N GLY A 44 7.91 0.72 -10.79
CA GLY A 44 6.63 0.81 -11.45
C GLY A 44 5.46 0.23 -10.66
N ASP A 45 4.53 -0.40 -11.37
CA ASP A 45 3.20 -0.76 -10.90
C ASP A 45 3.01 -2.27 -10.68
N VAL A 46 4.12 -3.03 -10.60
CA VAL A 46 4.12 -4.50 -10.55
C VAL A 46 3.46 -5.10 -9.31
N LEU A 47 3.21 -4.30 -8.27
CA LEU A 47 2.49 -4.68 -7.05
C LEU A 47 1.04 -4.16 -7.00
N THR A 48 0.59 -3.49 -8.06
CA THR A 48 -0.76 -2.92 -8.15
C THR A 48 -1.70 -3.87 -8.90
N GLY A 49 -3.01 -3.67 -8.72
CA GLY A 49 -4.01 -4.44 -9.47
C GLY A 49 -3.93 -4.11 -10.97
N GLY A 50 -3.81 -5.13 -11.81
CA GLY A 50 -3.73 -4.95 -13.26
C GLY A 50 -5.06 -4.49 -13.90
N PRO A 51 -5.11 -4.28 -15.23
CA PRO A 51 -6.28 -3.75 -15.93
C PRO A 51 -7.60 -4.54 -15.76
N GLY A 52 -7.54 -5.77 -15.24
CA GLY A 52 -8.70 -6.62 -14.94
C GLY A 52 -8.91 -6.91 -13.46
N ALA A 53 -8.20 -6.23 -12.56
CA ALA A 53 -8.33 -6.43 -11.13
C ALA A 53 -9.75 -6.10 -10.67
N ARG A 54 -10.30 -6.98 -9.83
CA ARG A 54 -11.56 -6.71 -9.15
C ARG A 54 -11.29 -5.77 -8.00
N LEU A 55 -11.78 -4.54 -8.11
CA LEU A 55 -11.58 -3.52 -7.08
C LEU A 55 -12.65 -3.66 -5.99
N ALA A 56 -12.21 -3.88 -4.75
CA ALA A 56 -13.06 -3.75 -3.58
C ALA A 56 -13.31 -2.26 -3.27
N PRO A 57 -14.48 -1.89 -2.69
CA PRO A 57 -14.82 -0.48 -2.48
C PRO A 57 -14.14 0.14 -1.27
N THR A 58 -13.56 -0.66 -0.37
CA THR A 58 -12.97 -0.18 0.88
C THR A 58 -11.61 0.44 0.62
N SER A 59 -11.49 1.75 0.83
CA SER A 59 -10.19 2.45 0.77
C SER A 59 -9.27 1.98 1.90
N TYR A 60 -7.96 2.15 1.72
CA TYR A 60 -7.00 1.77 2.77
C TYR A 60 -7.21 2.58 4.06
N LYS A 61 -7.55 3.86 3.92
CA LYS A 61 -7.81 4.76 5.05
C LYS A 61 -9.09 4.36 5.80
N ASP A 62 -10.15 4.03 5.08
CA ASP A 62 -11.39 3.55 5.70
C ASP A 62 -11.16 2.23 6.44
N TRP A 63 -10.35 1.32 5.86
CA TRP A 63 -9.98 0.08 6.53
C TRP A 63 -9.19 0.31 7.82
N LEU A 64 -8.23 1.25 7.82
CA LEU A 64 -7.48 1.63 9.02
C LEU A 64 -8.38 2.24 10.09
N GLY A 65 -9.35 3.08 9.70
CA GLY A 65 -10.31 3.70 10.61
C GLY A 65 -11.43 2.77 11.11
N ALA A 66 -11.72 1.70 10.37
CA ALA A 66 -12.72 0.70 10.74
C ALA A 66 -12.22 -0.32 11.77
N LYS A 67 -10.90 -0.38 12.03
CA LYS A 67 -10.35 -1.28 13.05
C LYS A 67 -10.77 -0.80 14.45
N ARG A 68 -11.57 -1.64 15.10
CA ARG A 68 -11.80 -1.66 16.55
C ARG A 68 -10.56 -2.09 17.31
#